data_AF-A0A1I5YMN0-F1
#
_entry.id   AF-A0A1I5YMN0-F1
#
_cell.length_a   1.000
_cell.length_b   1.000
_cell.length_c   1.000
_cell.angle_alpha   90.00
_cell.angle_beta   90.00
_cell.angle_gamma   90.00
#
_symmetry.space_group_name_H-M   'P 1'
#
loop_
_entity.id
_entity.type
_entity.pdbx_description
1 polymer ?
#
loop_
_entity_poly.entity_id
_entity_poly.type
_entity_poly.pdbx_seq_one_letter_code
_entity_poly.pdbx_strand_id
1 'polypeptide(L)' 'MQNVGLNKTEKAVLVLLIETPDKAAEEMASIVGVTKRTIERAFVSLQKKGKVERVGSKRDGMWVVIK' A
#
# COMPACT_ATOMS: atom_id res chain seq x y z
N MET A 1 -11.61 -17.71 -6.91
CA MET A 1 -10.45 -16.81 -6.75
C MET A 1 -10.79 -15.48 -7.41
N GLN A 2 -11.11 -14.43 -6.64
CA GLN A 2 -11.41 -13.12 -7.25
C GLN A 2 -10.11 -12.48 -7.74
N ASN A 3 -10.04 -12.21 -9.04
CA ASN A 3 -8.94 -11.48 -9.64
C ASN A 3 -9.19 -9.98 -9.37
N VAL A 4 -8.62 -9.44 -8.28
CA VAL A 4 -8.95 -8.11 -7.73
C VAL A 4 -8.49 -6.94 -8.62
N GLY A 5 -8.06 -7.21 -9.86
CA GLY A 5 -7.72 -6.19 -10.85
C GLY A 5 -6.64 -5.23 -10.36
N LEU A 6 -5.56 -5.76 -9.78
CA LEU A 6 -4.47 -4.93 -9.28
C LEU A 6 -3.61 -4.42 -10.44
N ASN A 7 -3.38 -3.11 -10.48
CA ASN A 7 -2.45 -2.48 -11.42
C ASN A 7 -0.98 -2.72 -11.00
N LYS A 8 -0.03 -2.33 -11.86
CA LYS A 8 1.40 -2.56 -11.61
C LYS A 8 1.89 -1.93 -10.30
N THR A 9 1.46 -0.69 -10.00
CA THR A 9 1.84 0.01 -8.77
C THR A 9 1.21 -0.63 -7.54
N GLU A 10 -0.07 -1.00 -7.59
CA GLU A 10 -0.75 -1.67 -6.49
C GLU A 10 -0.07 -3.01 -6.14
N LYS A 11 0.34 -3.78 -7.15
CA LYS A 11 1.10 -5.01 -6.94
C LYS A 11 2.44 -4.74 -6.26
N ALA A 12 3.19 -3.75 -6.74
CA ALA A 12 4.48 -3.39 -6.16
C ALA A 12 4.35 -2.91 -4.70
N VAL A 13 3.35 -2.07 -4.42
CA VAL A 13 3.05 -1.59 -3.05
C VAL A 13 2.65 -2.75 -2.14
N LEU A 14 1.85 -3.70 -2.62
CA LEU A 14 1.46 -4.85 -1.82
C LEU A 14 2.67 -5.71 -1.45
N VAL A 15 3.59 -5.95 -2.39
CA VAL A 15 4.84 -6.69 -2.14
C VAL A 15 5.68 -5.96 -1.09
N LEU A 16 5.86 -4.65 -1.23
CA LEU A 16 6.63 -3.84 -0.27
C LEU A 16 6.03 -3.84 1.13
N LEU A 17 4.70 -3.87 1.24
CA LEU A 17 4.04 -3.99 2.54
C LEU A 17 4.19 -5.39 3.15
N ILE A 18 4.35 -6.44 2.35
CA ILE A 18 4.62 -7.79 2.86
C ILE A 18 6.07 -7.90 3.34
N GLU A 19 7.01 -7.34 2.58
CA GLU A 19 8.44 -7.41 2.88
C GLU A 19 8.85 -6.43 3.99
N THR A 20 8.28 -5.22 3.97
CA THR A 20 8.69 -4.09 4.81
C THR A 20 7.48 -3.21 5.19
N PRO A 21 6.60 -3.69 6.08
CA PRO A 21 5.32 -3.03 6.38
C PRO A 21 5.48 -1.66 7.06
N ASP A 22 6.62 -1.41 7.72
CA ASP A 22 6.90 -0.18 8.48
C ASP A 22 7.38 0.99 7.61
N LYS A 23 7.58 0.79 6.30
CA LYS A 23 8.13 1.85 5.44
C LYS A 23 7.17 3.01 5.30
N ALA A 24 7.73 4.22 5.32
CA ALA A 24 6.98 5.42 4.99
C ALA A 24 6.62 5.44 3.49
N ALA A 25 5.50 6.10 3.16
CA ALA A 25 5.05 6.25 1.78
C ALA A 25 6.09 6.91 0.85
N GLU A 26 6.92 7.81 1.41
CA GLU A 26 8.01 8.46 0.68
C GLU A 26 9.09 7.47 0.24
N GLU A 27 9.51 6.55 1.14
CA GLU A 27 10.50 5.54 0.81
C GLU A 27 9.98 4.56 -0.23
N MET A 28 8.73 4.11 -0.09
CA MET A 28 8.10 3.24 -1.09
C MET A 28 8.01 3.94 -2.45
N ALA A 29 7.78 5.24 -2.47
CA ALA A 29 7.73 6.02 -3.70
C ALA A 29 9.09 6.00 -4.42
N SER A 30 10.19 6.18 -3.68
CA SER A 30 11.54 6.07 -4.21
C SER A 30 11.85 4.66 -4.75
N ILE A 31 11.45 3.60 -4.04
CA ILE A 31 11.68 2.21 -4.46
C ILE A 31 10.89 1.86 -5.72
N VAL A 32 9.62 2.27 -5.79
CA VAL A 32 8.74 1.96 -6.93
C VAL A 32 9.01 2.90 -8.12
N GLY A 33 9.66 4.04 -7.91
CA GLY A 33 9.91 5.05 -8.93
C GLY A 33 8.67 5.88 -9.29
N VAL A 34 7.83 6.19 -8.30
CA VAL A 34 6.61 7.00 -8.46
C VAL A 34 6.58 8.13 -7.44
N THR A 35 5.58 8.99 -7.51
CA THR A 35 5.39 10.03 -6.48
C THR A 35 4.74 9.45 -5.22
N LYS A 36 5.03 10.04 -4.06
CA LYS A 36 4.33 9.71 -2.79
C LYS A 36 2.82 9.74 -2.93
N ARG A 37 2.28 10.75 -3.63
CA ARG A 37 0.83 10.85 -3.91
C ARG A 37 0.29 9.61 -4.65
N THR A 38 1.10 8.99 -5.51
CA THR A 38 0.70 7.76 -6.22
C THR A 38 0.67 6.56 -5.27
N ILE A 39 1.62 6.45 -4.35
CA ILE A 39 1.62 5.44 -3.28
C ILE A 39 0.40 5.62 -2.37
N GLU A 40 0.10 6.84 -1.92
CA GLU A 40 -1.07 7.13 -1.09
C GLU A 40 -2.39 6.75 -1.78
N ARG A 41 -2.53 7.05 -3.08
CA ARG A 41 -3.69 6.59 -3.87
C ARG A 41 -3.74 5.07 -3.98
N ALA A 42 -2.59 4.41 -4.13
CA ALA A 42 -2.52 2.96 -4.16
C ALA A 42 -3.01 2.35 -2.84
N PHE A 43 -2.63 2.90 -1.68
CA PHE A 43 -3.16 2.44 -0.39
C PHE A 43 -4.66 2.57 -0.28
N VAL A 44 -5.23 3.74 -0.64
CA VAL A 44 -6.68 3.95 -0.63
C VAL A 44 -7.39 2.96 -1.56
N SER A 45 -6.82 2.71 -2.75
CA SER A 45 -7.38 1.74 -3.70
C SER A 45 -7.30 0.30 -3.18
N LEU A 46 -6.14 -0.11 -2.64
CA LEU A 46 -5.93 -1.43 -2.03
C LEU A 46 -6.86 -1.65 -0.83
N GLN A 47 -7.11 -0.62 -0.04
CA GLN A 47 -8.06 -0.67 1.08
C GLN A 47 -9.49 -0.91 0.59
N LYS A 48 -9.93 -0.14 -0.41
CA LYS A 48 -11.26 -0.34 -1.05
C LYS A 48 -11.40 -1.73 -1.67
N LYS A 49 -10.28 -2.31 -2.11
CA LYS A 49 -10.19 -3.66 -2.68
C LYS A 49 -10.05 -4.76 -1.62
N GLY A 50 -10.06 -4.42 -0.33
CA GLY A 50 -9.94 -5.38 0.77
C GLY A 50 -8.59 -6.09 0.81
N LYS A 51 -7.50 -5.39 0.46
CA LYS A 51 -6.13 -5.94 0.47
C LYS A 51 -5.26 -5.41 1.59
N VAL A 52 -5.56 -4.20 2.06
CA VAL A 52 -4.84 -3.59 3.19
C VAL A 52 -5.83 -2.88 4.11
N GLU A 53 -5.46 -2.74 5.36
CA GLU A 53 -6.17 -1.91 6.33
C GLU A 53 -5.20 -0.94 6.98
N ARG A 54 -5.71 0.23 7.39
CA ARG A 54 -4.95 1.18 8.17
C ARG A 54 -5.27 0.98 9.65
N VAL A 55 -4.25 0.64 10.43
CA VAL A 55 -4.34 0.39 11.87
C VAL A 55 -3.60 1.51 12.61
N GLY A 56 -4.16 2.02 13.71
CA GLY A 56 -3.51 3.02 14.57
C GLY A 56 -4.09 4.44 14.46
N SER A 57 -3.36 5.41 15.01
CA SER A 57 -3.82 6.80 15.14
C SER A 57 -3.84 7.52 13.79
N LYS A 58 -4.53 8.67 13.71
CA LYS A 58 -4.51 9.49 12.49
C LYS A 58 -3.09 9.88 12.05
N ARG A 59 -2.18 10.10 13.01
CA ARG A 59 -0.82 10.58 12.78
C ARG A 59 0.16 9.42 12.54
N ASP A 60 0.02 8.34 13.29
CA ASP A 60 1.00 7.26 13.36
C ASP A 60 0.42 5.92 12.87
N GLY A 61 -0.69 5.96 12.12
CA GLY A 61 -1.36 4.79 11.60
C GLY A 61 -0.59 4.13 10.47
N MET A 62 -0.45 2.81 10.56
CA MET A 62 0.32 1.93 9.70
C MET A 62 -0.59 1.15 8.75
N TRP A 63 -0.07 0.76 7.58
CA TRP A 63 -0.78 -0.08 6.63
C TRP A 63 -0.41 -1.55 6.84
N VAL A 64 -1.43 -2.40 6.98
CA VAL A 64 -1.28 -3.84 7.21
C VAL A 64 -1.96 -4.59 6.08
N VAL A 65 -1.31 -5.61 5.54
CA VAL A 65 -1.89 -6.48 4.50
C VAL A 65 -2.87 -7.46 5.14
N ILE A 66 -4.09 -7.53 4.59
CA ILE A 66 -5.13 -8.46 5.02
C ILE A 66 -5.26 -9.61 4.00
N LYS A 67 -5.46 -10.83 4.52
CA LYS A 67 -5.41 -12.09 3.75
C LYS A 67 -6.73 -12.41 3.06
#